data_AF-A0A852BGL3-F1
#
_entry.id   AF-A0A852BGL3-F1
#
_cell.length_a   1.000
_cell.length_b   1.000
_cell.length_c   1.000
_cell.angle_alpha   90.00
_cell.angle_beta   90.00
_cell.angle_gamma   90.00
#
_symmetry.space_group_name_H-M   'P 1'
#
loop_
_entity.id
_entity.type
_entity.pdbx_description
1 polymer ?
#
loop_
_entity_poly.entity_id
_entity_poly.type
_entity_poly.pdbx_seq_one_letter_code
_entity_poly.pdbx_strand_id
1 'polypeptide(L)'
;MAVLFLRKASVWLKKHKITVLAVSCMGLLGTNLSYHVFPEQTFKLLHECWSEGQPAELSEKLRGVFQDVLQDTGVKSTDYRAFATSGFHPVSAGIPWLPAGCLVGIPPNFDSTVEDKKGIVNHVVVINGKEVDWESSEGMSLKAALTFSLQAQKFALAREVVYLQNGSPLASAVVAPTCLAGTFFCGRALKLLLRLSRGPAILRGLCNFVTAMGGLLFYCVSSDAITYHLDCRADSKAARLSKDYARGGLEFYDKILFRNRIFRGLMGKEGMKIYAPSGNLFPRHWFRLKYTPYTYRKTLILNILREFQA
;
A
#
# COMPACT_ATOMS: atom_id res chain seq x y z
N MET A 1 13.91 -30.55 32.93
CA MET A 1 14.22 -30.61 31.47
C MET A 1 14.23 -29.23 30.79
N ALA A 2 13.25 -28.36 31.01
CA ALA A 2 13.17 -27.02 30.37
C ALA A 2 14.40 -26.11 30.62
N VAL A 3 14.94 -26.08 31.83
CA VAL A 3 16.09 -25.22 32.19
C VAL A 3 17.38 -25.62 31.44
N LEU A 4 17.63 -26.93 31.29
CA LEU A 4 18.77 -27.45 30.53
C LEU A 4 18.63 -27.16 29.03
N PHE A 5 17.42 -27.28 28.50
CA PHE A 5 17.10 -26.91 27.12
C PHE A 5 17.34 -25.41 26.88
N LEU A 6 16.82 -24.53 27.74
CA LEU A 6 17.03 -23.08 27.66
C LEU A 6 18.51 -22.70 27.75
N ARG A 7 19.29 -23.39 28.60
CA ARG A 7 20.75 -23.16 28.71
C ARG A 7 21.48 -23.60 27.45
N LYS A 8 21.18 -24.77 26.90
CA LYS A 8 21.74 -25.26 25.63
C LYS A 8 21.38 -24.32 24.46
N ALA A 9 20.12 -23.92 24.37
CA ALA A 9 19.64 -22.96 23.38
C ALA A 9 20.37 -21.60 23.50
N SER A 10 20.56 -21.08 24.71
CA SER A 10 21.29 -19.82 24.93
C SER A 10 22.75 -19.87 24.47
N VAL A 11 23.45 -20.98 24.73
CA VAL A 11 24.84 -21.17 24.29
C VAL A 11 24.91 -21.28 22.76
N TRP A 12 24.01 -22.05 22.16
CA TRP A 12 23.90 -22.17 20.71
C TRP A 12 23.62 -20.82 20.03
N LEU A 13 22.63 -20.08 20.53
CA LEU A 13 22.26 -18.77 20.02
C LEU A 13 23.42 -17.78 20.14
N LYS A 14 24.22 -17.88 21.21
CA LYS A 14 25.41 -17.05 21.39
C LYS A 14 26.51 -17.34 20.37
N LYS A 15 26.66 -18.60 19.96
CA LYS A 15 27.64 -19.04 18.95
C LYS A 15 27.20 -18.64 17.54
N HIS A 16 25.90 -18.70 17.24
CA HIS A 16 25.37 -18.52 15.89
C HIS A 16 24.64 -17.18 15.66
N LYS A 17 24.92 -16.13 16.45
CA LYS A 17 24.17 -14.85 16.39
C LYS A 17 24.09 -14.21 15.00
N ILE A 18 25.20 -14.24 14.24
CA ILE A 18 25.24 -13.66 12.88
C ILE A 18 24.38 -14.48 11.93
N THR A 19 24.47 -15.81 12.01
CA THR A 19 23.63 -16.72 11.22
C THR A 19 22.15 -16.50 11.54
N VAL A 20 21.79 -16.40 12.82
CA VAL A 20 20.41 -16.11 13.24
C VAL A 20 19.94 -14.77 12.68
N LEU A 21 20.75 -13.71 12.79
CA LEU A 21 20.40 -12.40 12.22
C LEU A 21 20.19 -12.48 10.71
N ALA A 22 21.10 -13.14 9.98
CA ALA A 22 21.02 -13.28 8.53
C ALA A 22 19.74 -14.02 8.13
N VAL A 23 19.43 -15.15 8.78
CA VAL A 23 18.20 -15.91 8.55
C VAL A 23 16.96 -15.06 8.88
N SER A 24 16.97 -14.29 9.96
CA SER A 24 15.86 -13.39 10.30
C SER A 24 15.68 -12.27 9.27
N CYS A 25 16.77 -11.67 8.78
CA CYS A 25 16.70 -10.63 7.75
C CYS A 25 16.17 -11.20 6.42
N MET A 26 16.67 -12.37 6.01
CA MET A 26 16.18 -13.07 4.82
C MET A 26 14.71 -13.46 4.95
N GLY A 27 14.29 -13.94 6.14
CA GLY A 27 12.90 -14.24 6.43
C GLY A 27 12.00 -13.01 6.31
N LEU A 28 12.37 -11.89 6.94
CA LEU A 28 11.62 -10.63 6.84
C LEU A 28 11.52 -10.11 5.40
N LEU A 29 12.64 -10.15 4.66
CA LEU A 29 12.65 -9.76 3.25
C LEU A 29 11.73 -10.65 2.42
N GLY A 30 11.83 -11.97 2.59
CA GLY A 30 11.01 -12.96 1.89
C GLY A 30 9.53 -12.81 2.20
N THR A 31 9.15 -12.59 3.48
CA THR A 31 7.76 -12.37 3.88
C THR A 31 7.19 -11.09 3.29
N ASN A 32 7.96 -10.00 3.26
CA ASN A 32 7.50 -8.74 2.68
C ASN A 32 7.41 -8.78 1.14
N LEU A 33 8.25 -9.60 0.48
CA LEU A 33 8.25 -9.75 -0.97
C LEU A 33 7.34 -10.86 -1.48
N SER A 34 6.83 -11.76 -0.64
CA SER A 34 6.09 -12.95 -1.09
C SER A 34 4.93 -12.60 -2.02
N TYR A 35 4.15 -11.58 -1.68
CA TYR A 35 3.01 -11.09 -2.47
C TYR A 35 3.41 -10.43 -3.79
N HIS A 36 4.68 -10.07 -3.95
CA HIS A 36 5.23 -9.45 -5.15
C HIS A 36 6.03 -10.43 -6.02
N VAL A 37 6.57 -11.51 -5.44
CA VAL A 37 7.27 -12.57 -6.19
C VAL A 37 6.27 -13.54 -6.81
N PHE A 38 5.18 -13.83 -6.11
CA PHE A 38 4.13 -14.77 -6.56
C PHE A 38 2.75 -14.10 -6.58
N PRO A 39 2.56 -12.99 -7.32
CA PRO A 39 1.37 -12.16 -7.23
C PRO A 39 0.08 -12.89 -7.64
N GLU A 40 0.15 -13.87 -8.56
CA GLU A 40 -1.02 -14.69 -8.94
C GLU A 40 -1.53 -15.56 -7.78
N GLN A 41 -0.63 -16.27 -7.09
CA GLN A 41 -1.00 -17.23 -6.04
C GLN A 41 -1.34 -16.58 -4.70
N THR A 42 -1.00 -15.31 -4.53
CA THR A 42 -1.08 -14.63 -3.23
C THR A 42 -1.92 -13.35 -3.31
N PHE A 43 -1.47 -12.36 -4.08
CA PHE A 43 -2.11 -11.06 -4.18
C PHE A 43 -3.45 -11.13 -4.92
N LYS A 44 -3.51 -11.78 -6.08
CA LYS A 44 -4.73 -11.89 -6.87
C LYS A 44 -5.82 -12.65 -6.12
N LEU A 45 -5.49 -13.78 -5.50
CA LEU A 45 -6.43 -14.56 -4.67
C LEU A 45 -7.16 -13.69 -3.61
N LEU A 46 -6.46 -12.70 -3.02
CA LEU A 46 -7.02 -11.83 -1.98
C LEU A 46 -7.85 -10.68 -2.54
N HIS A 47 -7.59 -10.26 -3.77
CA HIS A 47 -8.14 -9.04 -4.36
C HIS A 47 -9.10 -9.29 -5.51
N GLU A 48 -9.16 -10.49 -6.07
CA GLU A 48 -9.96 -10.84 -7.23
C GLU A 48 -11.45 -10.61 -6.95
N CYS A 49 -12.13 -10.01 -7.93
CA CYS A 49 -13.57 -9.88 -7.93
C CYS A 49 -14.19 -11.18 -8.43
N TRP A 50 -15.26 -11.62 -7.78
CA TRP A 50 -16.01 -12.81 -8.16
C TRP A 50 -17.44 -12.41 -8.49
N SER A 51 -17.98 -12.97 -9.56
CA SER A 51 -19.39 -12.84 -9.95
C SER A 51 -19.90 -14.22 -10.31
N GLU A 52 -21.06 -14.60 -9.75
CA GLU A 52 -21.70 -15.90 -10.02
C GLU A 52 -20.79 -17.13 -9.79
N GLY A 53 -19.87 -17.04 -8.81
CA GLY A 53 -18.96 -18.13 -8.48
C GLY A 53 -17.77 -18.29 -9.42
N GLN A 54 -17.56 -17.37 -10.35
CA GLN A 54 -16.39 -17.30 -11.23
C GLN A 54 -15.62 -15.98 -11.05
N PRO A 55 -14.31 -15.93 -11.36
CA PRO A 55 -13.57 -14.68 -11.44
C PRO A 55 -14.22 -13.74 -12.45
N ALA A 56 -14.48 -12.50 -12.03
CA ALA A 56 -15.04 -11.49 -12.90
C ALA A 56 -14.01 -11.08 -13.96
N GLU A 57 -14.44 -11.04 -15.22
CA GLU A 57 -13.59 -10.52 -16.30
C GLU A 57 -13.62 -9.00 -16.37
N LEU A 58 -12.49 -8.39 -16.73
CA LEU A 58 -12.43 -6.98 -17.09
C LEU A 58 -13.12 -6.75 -18.42
N SER A 59 -13.91 -5.68 -18.51
CA SER A 59 -14.47 -5.22 -19.78
C SER A 59 -13.38 -4.85 -20.79
N GLU A 60 -13.71 -4.92 -22.08
CA GLU A 60 -12.80 -4.47 -23.15
C GLU A 60 -12.44 -2.98 -23.02
N LYS A 61 -13.35 -2.15 -22.50
CA LYS A 61 -13.08 -0.74 -22.21
C LYS A 61 -11.94 -0.60 -21.19
N LEU A 62 -12.00 -1.29 -20.06
CA LEU A 62 -10.96 -1.22 -19.02
C LEU A 62 -9.64 -1.83 -19.49
N ARG A 63 -9.69 -2.91 -20.28
CA ARG A 63 -8.50 -3.48 -20.92
C ARG A 63 -7.83 -2.45 -21.84
N GLY A 64 -8.62 -1.75 -22.67
CA GLY A 64 -8.13 -0.67 -23.53
C GLY A 64 -7.51 0.48 -22.73
N VAL A 65 -8.20 0.98 -21.69
CA VAL A 65 -7.66 2.04 -20.82
C VAL A 65 -6.35 1.62 -20.17
N PHE A 66 -6.24 0.36 -19.74
CA PHE A 66 -5.01 -0.17 -19.18
C PHE A 66 -3.88 -0.21 -20.21
N GLN A 67 -4.14 -0.67 -21.44
CA GLN A 67 -3.13 -0.67 -22.49
C GLN A 67 -2.64 0.74 -22.85
N ASP A 68 -3.56 1.71 -22.95
CA ASP A 68 -3.20 3.13 -23.15
C ASP A 68 -2.23 3.61 -22.05
N VAL A 69 -2.51 3.25 -20.78
CA VAL A 69 -1.65 3.63 -19.65
C VAL A 69 -0.28 2.97 -19.72
N LEU A 70 -0.19 1.70 -20.13
CA LEU A 70 1.09 1.02 -20.32
C LEU A 70 1.93 1.69 -21.41
N GLN A 71 1.28 2.14 -22.50
CA GLN A 71 1.91 2.91 -23.55
C GLN A 71 2.38 4.28 -23.05
N ASP A 72 1.50 5.03 -22.39
CA ASP A 72 1.78 6.38 -21.86
C ASP A 72 2.92 6.37 -20.83
N THR A 73 3.04 5.29 -20.04
CA THR A 73 4.12 5.11 -19.05
C THR A 73 5.41 4.54 -19.63
N GLY A 74 5.41 4.12 -20.90
CA GLY A 74 6.58 3.58 -21.59
C GLY A 74 7.07 2.24 -21.03
N VAL A 75 6.18 1.42 -20.46
CA VAL A 75 6.52 0.09 -19.95
C VAL A 75 6.25 -1.00 -20.98
N LYS A 76 6.93 -2.14 -20.85
CA LYS A 76 6.68 -3.30 -21.72
C LYS A 76 5.38 -3.97 -21.33
N SER A 77 4.39 -3.97 -22.23
CA SER A 77 3.06 -4.51 -21.93
C SER A 77 3.05 -6.00 -21.55
N THR A 78 4.05 -6.78 -21.99
CA THR A 78 4.17 -8.22 -21.67
C THR A 78 4.38 -8.49 -20.19
N ASP A 79 4.94 -7.51 -19.47
CA ASP A 79 5.35 -7.67 -18.08
C ASP A 79 4.21 -7.31 -17.12
N TYR A 80 3.08 -6.81 -17.63
CA TYR A 80 1.96 -6.28 -16.85
C TYR A 80 0.64 -6.91 -17.29
N ARG A 81 -0.14 -7.39 -16.33
CA ARG A 81 -1.46 -7.97 -16.57
C ARG A 81 -2.49 -7.32 -15.65
N ALA A 82 -3.71 -7.13 -16.16
CA ALA A 82 -4.81 -6.58 -15.39
C ALA A 82 -5.82 -7.66 -15.02
N PHE A 83 -6.49 -7.49 -13.88
CA PHE A 83 -7.60 -8.35 -13.45
C PHE A 83 -8.67 -7.52 -12.73
N ALA A 84 -9.90 -8.02 -12.62
CA ALA A 84 -10.95 -7.32 -11.88
C ALA A 84 -10.72 -7.45 -10.37
N THR A 85 -10.71 -6.33 -9.64
CA THR A 85 -10.56 -6.34 -8.17
C THR A 85 -11.86 -5.98 -7.45
N SER A 86 -12.11 -6.62 -6.30
CA SER A 86 -13.29 -6.38 -5.46
C SER A 86 -13.29 -5.04 -4.72
N GLY A 87 -12.15 -4.34 -4.68
CA GLY A 87 -12.04 -3.02 -4.08
C GLY A 87 -12.55 -1.90 -5.00
N PHE A 88 -12.71 -0.69 -4.46
CA PHE A 88 -13.13 0.50 -5.23
C PHE A 88 -12.00 1.30 -5.86
N HIS A 89 -10.75 0.89 -5.63
CA HIS A 89 -9.54 1.56 -6.10
C HIS A 89 -8.58 0.56 -6.72
N PRO A 90 -7.79 0.97 -7.73
CA PRO A 90 -6.73 0.13 -8.24
C PRO A 90 -5.74 -0.29 -7.17
N VAL A 91 -5.26 -1.52 -7.29
CA VAL A 91 -4.23 -2.11 -6.44
C VAL A 91 -3.21 -2.80 -7.31
N SER A 92 -1.97 -2.92 -6.86
CA SER A 92 -0.93 -3.56 -7.66
C SER A 92 0.06 -4.36 -6.84
N ALA A 93 0.61 -5.40 -7.48
CA ALA A 93 1.71 -6.18 -6.94
C ALA A 93 2.52 -6.82 -8.06
N GLY A 94 3.81 -6.98 -7.83
CA GLY A 94 4.69 -7.72 -8.73
C GLY A 94 6.05 -7.07 -8.83
N ILE A 95 6.91 -7.69 -9.63
CA ILE A 95 8.24 -7.16 -9.96
C ILE A 95 8.41 -7.33 -11.48
N PRO A 96 8.52 -6.24 -12.26
CA PRO A 96 8.43 -6.32 -13.72
C PRO A 96 9.46 -7.25 -14.38
N TRP A 97 10.66 -7.34 -13.81
CA TRP A 97 11.75 -8.17 -14.35
C TRP A 97 11.73 -9.62 -13.87
N LEU A 98 10.75 -10.04 -13.07
CA LEU A 98 10.56 -11.45 -12.71
C LEU A 98 9.60 -12.12 -13.69
N PRO A 99 9.71 -13.45 -13.91
CA PRO A 99 8.82 -14.18 -14.83
C PRO A 99 7.32 -14.08 -14.50
N ALA A 100 6.97 -13.87 -13.22
CA ALA A 100 5.58 -13.67 -12.82
C ALA A 100 5.01 -12.30 -13.25
N GLY A 101 5.90 -11.34 -13.55
CA GLY A 101 5.58 -9.97 -13.94
C GLY A 101 4.85 -9.20 -12.86
N CYS A 102 3.96 -8.33 -13.30
CA CYS A 102 3.14 -7.44 -12.49
C CYS A 102 1.65 -7.66 -12.73
N LEU A 103 0.87 -7.55 -11.66
CA LEU A 103 -0.58 -7.55 -11.68
C LEU A 103 -1.11 -6.19 -11.22
N VAL A 104 -2.09 -5.67 -11.95
CA VAL A 104 -2.84 -4.47 -11.59
C VAL A 104 -4.32 -4.83 -11.50
N GLY A 105 -4.87 -4.79 -10.30
CA GLY A 105 -6.30 -4.97 -10.05
C GLY A 105 -7.05 -3.70 -10.42
N ILE A 106 -8.03 -3.80 -11.31
CA ILE A 106 -8.87 -2.68 -11.76
C ILE A 106 -10.30 -2.87 -11.24
N PRO A 107 -10.85 -1.90 -10.51
CA PRO A 107 -12.20 -2.00 -9.99
C PRO A 107 -13.27 -1.98 -11.09
N PRO A 108 -14.28 -2.89 -11.04
CA PRO A 108 -15.40 -2.86 -11.99
C PRO A 108 -16.20 -1.56 -11.98
N ASN A 109 -16.19 -0.78 -10.88
CA ASN A 109 -16.85 0.52 -10.86
C ASN A 109 -16.26 1.54 -11.86
N PHE A 110 -15.05 1.30 -12.40
CA PHE A 110 -14.46 2.13 -13.43
C PHE A 110 -15.18 1.99 -14.79
N ASP A 111 -15.94 0.91 -14.99
CA ASP A 111 -16.78 0.78 -16.19
C ASP A 111 -17.93 1.79 -16.20
N SER A 112 -18.39 2.21 -15.02
CA SER A 112 -19.53 3.11 -14.88
C SER A 112 -19.22 4.49 -15.46
N THR A 113 -20.15 5.00 -16.28
CA THR A 113 -20.14 6.40 -16.75
C THR A 113 -21.14 7.24 -15.96
N VAL A 114 -21.24 8.53 -16.30
CA VAL A 114 -22.24 9.43 -15.70
C VAL A 114 -23.66 9.00 -16.11
N GLU A 115 -23.79 8.43 -17.31
CA GLU A 115 -25.03 7.97 -17.93
C GLU A 115 -25.34 6.52 -17.58
N ASP A 116 -24.34 5.63 -17.59
CA ASP A 116 -24.47 4.21 -17.27
C ASP A 116 -23.73 3.86 -15.98
N LYS A 117 -24.47 3.84 -14.87
CA LYS A 117 -23.94 3.56 -13.53
C LYS A 117 -24.10 2.09 -13.11
N LYS A 118 -24.43 1.18 -14.03
CA LYS A 118 -24.72 -0.24 -13.72
C LYS A 118 -23.55 -0.96 -13.04
N GLY A 119 -22.30 -0.63 -13.39
CA GLY A 119 -21.12 -1.25 -12.79
C GLY A 119 -20.98 -1.01 -11.27
N ILE A 120 -21.53 0.10 -10.74
CA ILE A 120 -21.57 0.38 -9.30
C ILE A 120 -22.78 -0.30 -8.65
N VAL A 121 -23.94 -0.25 -9.30
CA VAL A 121 -25.22 -0.75 -8.74
C VAL A 121 -25.24 -2.27 -8.60
N ASN A 122 -24.54 -2.98 -9.49
CA ASN A 122 -24.45 -4.44 -9.45
C ASN A 122 -23.48 -4.96 -8.37
N HIS A 123 -22.71 -4.07 -7.73
CA HIS A 123 -21.88 -4.43 -6.58
C HIS A 123 -22.67 -4.31 -5.29
N VAL A 124 -22.84 -5.43 -4.59
CA VAL A 124 -23.44 -5.45 -3.25
C VAL A 124 -22.47 -4.80 -2.27
N VAL A 125 -22.77 -3.58 -1.85
CA VAL A 125 -22.00 -2.86 -0.84
C VAL A 125 -22.72 -2.99 0.50
N VAL A 126 -22.16 -3.78 1.40
CA VAL A 126 -22.70 -3.97 2.75
C VAL A 126 -21.95 -3.09 3.74
N ILE A 127 -22.68 -2.18 4.40
CA ILE A 127 -22.17 -1.33 5.48
C ILE A 127 -22.94 -1.64 6.75
N ASN A 128 -22.23 -2.00 7.82
CA ASN A 128 -22.84 -2.37 9.11
C ASN A 128 -23.91 -3.48 8.99
N GLY A 129 -23.69 -4.46 8.11
CA GLY A 129 -24.62 -5.57 7.87
C GLY A 129 -25.86 -5.21 7.05
N LYS A 130 -25.93 -4.00 6.49
CA LYS A 130 -27.02 -3.54 5.62
C LYS A 130 -26.47 -3.21 4.24
N GLU A 131 -27.19 -3.61 3.21
CA GLU A 131 -26.90 -3.17 1.85
C GLU A 131 -27.15 -1.66 1.72
N VAL A 132 -26.27 -0.98 0.98
CA VAL A 132 -26.44 0.43 0.66
C VAL A 132 -27.61 0.56 -0.31
N ASP A 133 -28.63 1.31 0.10
CA ASP A 133 -29.69 1.76 -0.79
C ASP A 133 -29.13 2.81 -1.75
N TRP A 134 -28.96 2.44 -3.03
CA TRP A 134 -28.41 3.31 -4.06
C TRP A 134 -29.30 4.49 -4.45
N GLU A 135 -30.59 4.43 -4.13
CA GLU A 135 -31.58 5.47 -4.42
C GLU A 135 -31.73 6.47 -3.26
N SER A 136 -31.19 6.14 -2.08
CA SER A 136 -31.07 7.08 -0.96
C SER A 136 -30.15 8.26 -1.28
N SER A 137 -30.27 9.34 -0.51
CA SER A 137 -29.43 10.54 -0.70
C SER A 137 -27.92 10.25 -0.55
N GLU A 138 -27.60 9.38 0.40
CA GLU A 138 -26.25 8.90 0.69
C GLU A 138 -25.77 7.93 -0.39
N GLY A 139 -26.66 7.05 -0.88
CA GLY A 139 -26.39 6.13 -1.98
C GLY A 139 -26.06 6.86 -3.27
N MET A 140 -26.86 7.86 -3.64
CA MET A 140 -26.59 8.72 -4.80
C MET A 140 -25.27 9.48 -4.67
N SER A 141 -24.98 9.99 -3.46
CA SER A 141 -23.72 10.66 -3.17
C SER A 141 -22.53 9.70 -3.29
N LEU A 142 -22.67 8.47 -2.79
CA LEU A 142 -21.64 7.43 -2.87
C LEU A 142 -21.40 7.01 -4.32
N LYS A 143 -22.48 6.82 -5.07
CA LYS A 143 -22.46 6.51 -6.51
C LYS A 143 -21.69 7.58 -7.28
N ALA A 144 -21.95 8.87 -7.02
CA ALA A 144 -21.22 9.98 -7.62
C ALA A 144 -19.72 10.01 -7.24
N ALA A 145 -19.38 9.56 -6.03
CA ALA A 145 -17.99 9.44 -5.57
C ALA A 145 -17.24 8.24 -6.18
N LEU A 146 -17.96 7.23 -6.70
CA LEU A 146 -17.39 6.01 -7.28
C LEU A 146 -17.34 6.00 -8.82
N THR A 147 -18.05 6.90 -9.48
CA THR A 147 -17.95 7.11 -10.95
C THR A 147 -16.73 7.99 -11.24
N PHE A 148 -15.77 7.56 -12.06
CA PHE A 148 -14.57 8.36 -12.38
C PHE A 148 -14.55 8.74 -13.87
N SER A 149 -14.07 9.94 -14.20
CA SER A 149 -13.75 10.31 -15.58
C SER A 149 -12.63 9.44 -16.15
N LEU A 150 -12.53 9.38 -17.48
CA LEU A 150 -11.45 8.64 -18.15
C LEU A 150 -10.06 9.13 -17.70
N GLN A 151 -9.87 10.45 -17.53
CA GLN A 151 -8.60 11.00 -17.08
C GLN A 151 -8.26 10.54 -15.66
N ALA A 152 -9.25 10.51 -14.76
CA ALA A 152 -9.06 10.05 -13.39
C ALA A 152 -8.76 8.55 -13.33
N GLN A 153 -9.40 7.74 -14.18
CA GLN A 153 -9.11 6.32 -14.34
C GLN A 153 -7.68 6.10 -14.84
N LYS A 154 -7.27 6.78 -15.91
CA LYS A 154 -5.90 6.71 -16.44
C LYS A 154 -4.87 7.07 -15.38
N PHE A 155 -5.07 8.17 -14.65
CA PHE A 155 -4.20 8.56 -13.54
C PHE A 155 -4.11 7.47 -12.46
N ALA A 156 -5.26 6.94 -12.04
CA ALA A 156 -5.34 5.94 -10.98
C ALA A 156 -4.60 4.64 -11.35
N LEU A 157 -4.61 4.26 -12.63
CA LEU A 157 -3.84 3.11 -13.13
C LEU A 157 -2.35 3.45 -13.30
N ALA A 158 -2.03 4.62 -13.86
CA ALA A 158 -0.65 5.02 -14.10
C ALA A 158 0.17 5.10 -12.81
N ARG A 159 -0.40 5.59 -11.70
CA ARG A 159 0.31 5.62 -10.41
C ARG A 159 0.67 4.22 -9.91
N GLU A 160 -0.16 3.21 -10.16
CA GLU A 160 0.13 1.81 -9.81
C GLU A 160 1.21 1.22 -10.71
N VAL A 161 1.13 1.45 -12.03
CA VAL A 161 2.17 1.01 -12.99
C VAL A 161 3.53 1.64 -12.67
N VAL A 162 3.55 2.95 -12.41
CA VAL A 162 4.76 3.69 -12.04
C VAL A 162 5.29 3.23 -10.68
N TYR A 163 4.42 2.92 -9.71
CA TYR A 163 4.83 2.36 -8.42
C TYR A 163 5.62 1.06 -8.62
N LEU A 164 5.10 0.14 -9.43
CA LEU A 164 5.77 -1.12 -9.76
C LEU A 164 7.07 -0.91 -10.56
N GLN A 165 7.03 -0.08 -11.60
CA GLN A 165 8.18 0.21 -12.47
C GLN A 165 9.38 0.76 -11.70
N ASN A 166 9.15 1.57 -10.65
CA ASN A 166 10.22 2.16 -9.85
C ASN A 166 10.84 1.19 -8.81
N GLY A 167 10.43 -0.08 -8.78
CA GLY A 167 10.92 -1.04 -7.78
C GLY A 167 10.44 -0.72 -6.35
N SER A 168 9.32 0.00 -6.22
CA SER A 168 8.75 0.40 -4.93
C SER A 168 8.44 -0.80 -4.01
N PRO A 169 7.94 -1.95 -4.50
CA PRO A 169 7.82 -3.17 -3.70
C PRO A 169 9.11 -3.59 -3.01
N LEU A 170 10.23 -3.58 -3.75
CA LEU A 170 11.54 -3.94 -3.23
C LEU A 170 12.03 -2.90 -2.20
N ALA A 171 11.91 -1.61 -2.53
CA ALA A 171 12.31 -0.52 -1.64
C ALA A 171 11.54 -0.57 -0.29
N SER A 172 10.26 -0.90 -0.30
CA SER A 172 9.47 -1.08 0.92
C SER A 172 9.89 -2.33 1.70
N ALA A 173 10.13 -3.44 1.01
CA ALA A 173 10.44 -4.73 1.64
C ALA A 173 11.80 -4.74 2.39
N VAL A 174 12.80 -3.98 1.92
CA VAL A 174 14.14 -3.93 2.53
C VAL A 174 14.21 -3.12 3.83
N VAL A 175 13.18 -2.34 4.18
CA VAL A 175 13.21 -1.48 5.38
C VAL A 175 13.31 -2.32 6.65
N ALA A 176 12.45 -3.33 6.81
CA ALA A 176 12.44 -4.19 7.98
C ALA A 176 13.78 -4.92 8.25
N PRO A 177 14.38 -5.65 7.28
CA PRO A 177 15.68 -6.29 7.49
C PRO A 177 16.81 -5.29 7.74
N THR A 178 16.80 -4.12 7.08
CA THR A 178 17.79 -3.07 7.32
C THR A 178 17.72 -2.54 8.75
N CYS A 179 16.52 -2.24 9.25
CA CYS A 179 16.33 -1.79 10.62
C CYS A 179 16.69 -2.87 11.64
N LEU A 180 16.37 -4.15 11.37
CA LEU A 180 16.74 -5.27 12.25
C LEU A 180 18.27 -5.41 12.35
N ALA A 181 18.96 -5.42 11.20
CA ALA A 181 20.42 -5.50 11.14
C ALA A 181 21.06 -4.29 11.84
N GLY A 182 20.61 -3.08 11.53
CA GLY A 182 21.07 -1.84 12.18
C GLY A 182 20.90 -1.91 13.70
N THR A 183 19.74 -2.33 14.19
CA THR A 183 19.46 -2.49 15.63
C THR A 183 20.44 -3.47 16.28
N PHE A 184 20.71 -4.60 15.62
CA PHE A 184 21.66 -5.59 16.13
C PHE A 184 23.08 -5.03 16.25
N PHE A 185 23.58 -4.38 15.19
CA PHE A 185 24.93 -3.82 15.19
C PHE A 185 25.07 -2.65 16.15
N CYS A 186 24.11 -1.72 16.19
CA CYS A 186 24.06 -0.62 17.16
C CYS A 186 24.04 -1.14 18.59
N GLY A 187 23.23 -2.17 18.88
CA GLY A 187 23.21 -2.79 20.21
C GLY A 187 24.53 -3.43 20.60
N ARG A 188 25.28 -4.01 19.65
CA ARG A 188 26.63 -4.52 19.90
C ARG A 188 27.63 -3.39 20.14
N ALA A 189 27.62 -2.36 19.31
CA ALA A 189 28.50 -1.21 19.44
C ALA A 189 28.29 -0.49 20.78
N LEU A 190 27.04 -0.22 21.17
CA LEU A 190 26.70 0.45 22.42
C LEU A 190 27.19 -0.34 23.64
N LYS A 191 27.05 -1.67 23.65
CA LYS A 191 27.58 -2.52 24.73
C LYS A 191 29.12 -2.57 24.78
N LEU A 192 29.79 -2.35 23.66
CA LEU A 192 31.26 -2.26 23.62
C LEU A 192 31.71 -0.90 24.17
N LEU A 193 31.10 0.20 23.69
CA LEU A 193 31.40 1.56 24.13
C LEU A 193 31.17 1.76 25.63
N LEU A 194 30.05 1.25 26.16
CA LEU A 194 29.73 1.32 27.59
C LEU A 194 30.47 0.28 28.44
N ARG A 195 31.35 -0.53 27.84
CA ARG A 195 32.07 -1.66 28.50
C ARG A 195 31.15 -2.68 29.18
N LEU A 196 29.86 -2.67 28.83
CA LEU A 196 28.82 -3.57 29.36
C LEU A 196 28.95 -5.00 28.85
N SER A 197 29.85 -5.27 27.90
CA SER A 197 30.05 -6.61 27.33
C SER A 197 30.43 -7.68 28.37
N ARG A 198 31.16 -7.29 29.43
CA ARG A 198 31.48 -8.14 30.60
C ARG A 198 30.71 -7.71 31.87
N GLY A 199 29.78 -6.76 31.76
CA GLY A 199 29.07 -6.18 32.89
C GLY A 199 27.88 -7.02 33.40
N PRO A 200 27.25 -6.56 34.50
CA PRO A 200 26.09 -7.21 35.12
C PRO A 200 24.99 -7.57 34.11
N ALA A 201 24.32 -8.70 34.31
CA ALA A 201 23.28 -9.18 33.40
C ALA A 201 22.12 -8.18 33.25
N ILE A 202 21.76 -7.49 34.33
CA ILE A 202 20.67 -6.51 34.37
C ILE A 202 20.97 -5.32 33.44
N LEU A 203 22.16 -4.73 33.55
CA LEU A 203 22.56 -3.59 32.70
C LEU A 203 22.63 -3.98 31.21
N ARG A 204 23.09 -5.19 30.90
CA ARG A 204 23.05 -5.72 29.53
C ARG A 204 21.62 -5.91 29.03
N GLY A 205 20.72 -6.39 29.89
CA GLY A 205 19.29 -6.52 29.59
C GLY A 205 18.66 -5.16 29.28
N LEU A 206 18.89 -4.17 30.13
CA LEU A 206 18.38 -2.81 29.95
C LEU A 206 18.90 -2.17 28.66
N CYS A 207 20.21 -2.27 28.39
CA CYS A 207 20.80 -1.76 27.16
C CYS A 207 20.19 -2.44 25.90
N ASN A 208 19.97 -3.76 25.92
CA ASN A 208 19.30 -4.45 24.82
C ASN A 208 17.86 -3.97 24.64
N PHE A 209 17.12 -3.78 25.73
CA PHE A 209 15.74 -3.31 25.68
C PHE A 209 15.64 -1.90 25.09
N VAL A 210 16.46 -0.97 25.56
CA VAL A 210 16.53 0.40 25.01
C VAL A 210 16.91 0.38 23.53
N THR A 211 17.91 -0.42 23.15
CA THR A 211 18.31 -0.54 21.74
C THR A 211 17.17 -1.12 20.89
N ALA A 212 16.48 -2.14 21.38
CA ALA A 212 15.36 -2.76 20.67
C ALA A 212 14.19 -1.77 20.49
N MET A 213 13.89 -0.97 21.52
CA MET A 213 12.88 0.09 21.45
C MET A 213 13.27 1.16 20.42
N GLY A 214 14.52 1.63 20.45
CA GLY A 214 15.05 2.57 19.46
C GLY A 214 15.02 2.02 18.04
N GLY A 215 15.36 0.73 17.87
CA GLY A 215 15.26 0.03 16.60
C GLY A 215 13.85 -0.06 16.05
N LEU A 216 12.87 -0.36 16.92
CA LEU A 216 11.46 -0.39 16.55
C LEU A 216 10.95 1.00 16.13
N LEU A 217 11.30 2.04 16.87
CA LEU A 217 10.96 3.43 16.52
C LEU A 217 11.58 3.82 15.17
N PHE A 218 12.86 3.49 14.95
CA PHE A 218 13.55 3.76 13.69
C PHE A 218 12.89 3.01 12.51
N TYR A 219 12.45 1.77 12.73
CA TYR A 219 11.67 1.03 11.74
C TYR A 219 10.35 1.72 11.40
N CYS A 220 9.57 2.14 12.40
CA CYS A 220 8.30 2.84 12.16
C CYS A 220 8.51 4.11 11.34
N VAL A 221 9.45 4.96 11.74
CA VAL A 221 9.76 6.22 11.03
C VAL A 221 10.27 5.95 9.63
N SER A 222 11.20 5.01 9.46
CA SER A 222 11.76 4.68 8.14
C SER A 222 10.70 4.09 7.20
N SER A 223 9.83 3.23 7.72
CA SER A 223 8.76 2.63 6.93
C SER A 223 7.73 3.67 6.48
N ASP A 224 7.34 4.58 7.38
CA ASP A 224 6.39 5.65 7.06
C ASP A 224 7.03 6.66 6.07
N ALA A 225 8.30 7.01 6.24
CA ALA A 225 9.04 7.88 5.33
C ALA A 225 9.21 7.27 3.93
N ILE A 226 9.54 5.97 3.85
CA ILE A 226 9.63 5.26 2.57
C ILE A 226 8.27 5.18 1.90
N THR A 227 7.22 4.84 2.64
CA THR A 227 5.84 4.80 2.10
C THR A 227 5.45 6.16 1.53
N TYR A 228 5.68 7.22 2.30
CA TYR A 228 5.46 8.60 1.88
C TYR A 228 6.21 8.95 0.60
N HIS A 229 7.49 8.63 0.54
CA HIS A 229 8.31 8.94 -0.63
C HIS A 229 7.84 8.19 -1.88
N LEU A 230 7.56 6.89 -1.75
CA LEU A 230 7.11 6.04 -2.87
C LEU A 230 5.74 6.48 -3.38
N ASP A 231 4.81 6.78 -2.48
CA ASP A 231 3.48 7.31 -2.81
C ASP A 231 3.57 8.61 -3.61
N CYS A 232 4.31 9.60 -3.08
CA CYS A 232 4.43 10.91 -3.72
C CYS A 232 5.17 10.81 -5.05
N ARG A 233 6.19 9.95 -5.14
CA ARG A 233 6.95 9.72 -6.38
C ARG A 233 6.08 9.09 -7.46
N ALA A 234 5.26 8.10 -7.10
CA ALA A 234 4.34 7.46 -8.03
C ALA A 234 3.30 8.44 -8.57
N ASP A 235 2.65 9.20 -7.69
CA ASP A 235 1.66 10.19 -8.10
C ASP A 235 2.27 11.31 -8.92
N SER A 236 3.45 11.82 -8.52
CA SER A 236 4.10 12.92 -9.22
C SER A 236 4.49 12.50 -10.63
N LYS A 237 5.06 11.30 -10.81
CA LYS A 237 5.39 10.78 -12.13
C LYS A 237 4.15 10.53 -12.97
N ALA A 238 3.08 9.94 -12.41
CA ALA A 238 1.83 9.73 -13.12
C ALA A 238 1.18 11.06 -13.56
N ALA A 239 1.12 12.06 -12.67
CA ALA A 239 0.58 13.38 -12.99
C ALA A 239 1.42 14.14 -14.03
N ARG A 240 2.75 13.90 -14.07
CA ARG A 240 3.66 14.53 -15.03
C ARG A 240 3.62 13.93 -16.43
N LEU A 241 2.90 12.82 -16.65
CA LEU A 241 2.74 12.22 -17.99
C LEU A 241 2.08 13.21 -18.96
N SER A 242 1.01 13.88 -18.52
CA SER A 242 0.38 14.95 -19.28
C SER A 242 -0.51 15.82 -18.40
N LYS A 243 -0.95 16.96 -18.94
CA LYS A 243 -1.92 17.84 -18.29
C LYS A 243 -3.24 17.12 -17.96
N ASP A 244 -3.66 16.16 -18.78
CA ASP A 244 -4.87 15.39 -18.54
C ASP A 244 -4.71 14.40 -17.39
N TYR A 245 -3.54 13.77 -17.26
CA TYR A 245 -3.22 12.95 -16.10
C TYR A 245 -3.21 13.77 -14.80
N ALA A 246 -2.65 14.97 -14.81
CA ALA A 246 -2.67 15.86 -13.65
C ALA A 246 -4.11 16.27 -13.26
N ARG A 247 -4.97 16.62 -14.24
CA ARG A 247 -6.40 16.89 -13.99
C ARG A 247 -7.13 15.66 -13.44
N GLY A 248 -6.91 14.50 -14.04
CA GLY A 248 -7.44 13.23 -13.59
C GLY A 248 -7.03 12.91 -12.16
N GLY A 249 -5.79 13.20 -11.77
CA GLY A 249 -5.31 13.01 -10.41
C GLY A 249 -5.98 13.89 -9.37
N LEU A 250 -6.34 15.13 -9.71
CA LEU A 250 -7.13 15.98 -8.83
C LEU A 250 -8.53 15.43 -8.60
N GLU A 251 -9.23 15.07 -9.68
CA GLU A 251 -10.54 14.45 -9.59
C GLU A 251 -10.49 13.15 -8.80
N PHE A 252 -9.50 12.30 -9.06
CA PHE A 252 -9.32 11.04 -8.36
C PHE A 252 -9.27 11.26 -6.85
N TYR A 253 -8.35 12.10 -6.34
CA TYR A 253 -8.26 12.34 -4.91
C TYR A 253 -9.46 13.07 -4.32
N ASP A 254 -10.12 13.95 -5.08
CA ASP A 254 -11.37 14.57 -4.63
C ASP A 254 -12.47 13.54 -4.41
N LYS A 255 -12.62 12.60 -5.34
CA LYS A 255 -13.57 11.48 -5.22
C LYS A 255 -13.21 10.53 -4.09
N ILE A 256 -11.92 10.22 -3.87
CA ILE A 256 -11.46 9.45 -2.70
C ILE A 256 -11.88 10.13 -1.40
N LEU A 257 -11.54 11.42 -1.25
CA LEU A 257 -11.80 12.18 -0.04
C LEU A 257 -13.31 12.29 0.20
N PHE A 258 -14.10 12.53 -0.86
CA PHE A 258 -15.56 12.60 -0.78
C PHE A 258 -16.17 11.26 -0.37
N ARG A 259 -15.79 10.16 -1.03
CA ARG A 259 -16.22 8.81 -0.67
C ARG A 259 -15.92 8.48 0.79
N ASN A 260 -14.73 8.81 1.26
CA ASN A 260 -14.32 8.54 2.64
C ASN A 260 -15.16 9.35 3.65
N ARG A 261 -15.57 10.58 3.32
CA ARG A 261 -16.51 11.36 4.14
C ARG A 261 -17.90 10.71 4.19
N ILE A 262 -18.37 10.16 3.07
CA ILE A 262 -19.64 9.43 3.02
C ILE A 262 -19.56 8.15 3.87
N PHE A 263 -18.51 7.35 3.71
CA PHE A 263 -18.31 6.15 4.56
C PHE A 263 -18.19 6.51 6.04
N ARG A 264 -17.57 7.64 6.36
CA ARG A 264 -17.53 8.15 7.74
C ARG A 264 -18.93 8.31 8.34
N GLY A 265 -19.87 8.84 7.56
CA GLY A 265 -21.28 9.00 7.96
C GLY A 265 -22.01 7.66 8.02
N LEU A 266 -21.98 6.90 6.93
CA LEU A 266 -22.70 5.63 6.79
C LEU A 266 -22.30 4.58 7.83
N MET A 267 -21.01 4.53 8.21
CA MET A 267 -20.52 3.59 9.21
C MET A 267 -20.73 4.07 10.66
N GLY A 268 -21.21 5.29 10.88
CA GLY A 268 -21.42 5.86 12.21
C GLY A 268 -20.13 5.90 13.05
N LYS A 269 -20.19 5.40 14.29
CA LYS A 269 -19.06 5.42 15.24
C LYS A 269 -17.79 4.74 14.71
N GLU A 270 -17.93 3.63 13.97
CA GLU A 270 -16.78 2.94 13.37
C GLU A 270 -16.16 3.75 12.24
N GLY A 271 -17.00 4.40 11.41
CA GLY A 271 -16.53 5.34 10.39
C GLY A 271 -15.70 6.47 10.96
N MET A 272 -16.10 7.01 12.11
CA MET A 272 -15.37 8.10 12.79
C MET A 272 -13.97 7.70 13.28
N LYS A 273 -13.74 6.40 13.55
CA LYS A 273 -12.42 5.89 13.97
C LYS A 273 -11.48 5.70 12.77
N ILE A 274 -12.04 5.46 11.58
CA ILE A 274 -11.28 5.16 10.36
C ILE A 274 -11.03 6.41 9.52
N TYR A 275 -12.03 7.29 9.41
CA TYR A 275 -12.04 8.43 8.49
C TYR A 275 -12.07 9.77 9.25
N ALA A 276 -11.09 10.62 8.96
CA ALA A 276 -11.07 12.00 9.41
C ALA A 276 -12.19 12.82 8.75
N PRO A 277 -12.66 13.93 9.37
CA PRO A 277 -13.64 14.82 8.75
C PRO A 277 -13.21 15.35 7.36
N SER A 278 -11.91 15.46 7.12
CA SER A 278 -11.35 15.85 5.81
C SER A 278 -11.52 14.77 4.73
N GLY A 279 -11.76 13.51 5.10
CA GLY A 279 -11.75 12.34 4.21
C GLY A 279 -10.41 11.59 4.19
N ASN A 280 -9.39 12.05 4.94
CA ASN A 280 -8.16 11.29 5.15
C ASN A 280 -8.41 10.07 6.05
N LEU A 281 -7.52 9.08 5.99
CA LEU A 281 -7.54 7.96 6.93
C LEU A 281 -6.91 8.39 8.26
N PHE A 282 -7.52 8.01 9.38
CA PHE A 282 -6.87 8.11 10.68
C PHE A 282 -5.77 7.04 10.81
N PRO A 283 -4.66 7.36 11.50
CA PRO A 283 -3.66 6.37 11.82
C PRO A 283 -4.29 5.26 12.67
N ARG A 284 -4.29 4.02 12.15
CA ARG A 284 -4.89 2.85 12.82
C ARG A 284 -4.18 2.52 14.15
N HIS A 285 -2.96 3.02 14.35
CA HIS A 285 -2.11 2.79 15.52
C HIS A 285 -1.59 4.14 16.01
N TRP A 286 -1.50 4.35 17.33
CA TRP A 286 -1.17 5.63 17.96
C TRP A 286 0.18 6.24 17.51
N PHE A 287 1.05 5.45 16.88
CA PHE A 287 2.42 5.84 16.50
C PHE A 287 2.78 5.61 15.03
N ARG A 288 1.84 5.25 14.14
CA ARG A 288 2.17 4.91 12.75
C ARG A 288 1.18 5.46 11.72
N LEU A 289 1.69 6.28 10.81
CA LEU A 289 0.96 6.74 9.63
C LEU A 289 1.24 5.75 8.51
N LYS A 290 0.43 4.69 8.44
CA LYS A 290 0.56 3.66 7.39
C LYS A 290 0.33 4.23 5.97
N TYR A 291 -0.32 5.38 5.84
CA TYR A 291 -0.70 5.96 4.55
C TYR A 291 -0.37 7.45 4.47
N THR A 292 0.11 7.87 3.31
CA THR A 292 0.29 9.29 2.99
C THR A 292 -1.08 9.98 2.93
N PRO A 293 -1.30 11.09 3.64
CA PRO A 293 -2.58 11.80 3.62
C PRO A 293 -3.01 12.17 2.19
N TYR A 294 -4.22 11.79 1.81
CA TYR A 294 -4.78 12.06 0.47
C TYR A 294 -4.88 13.55 0.17
N THR A 295 -5.13 14.40 1.17
CA THR A 295 -5.12 15.87 1.01
C THR A 295 -3.75 16.39 0.57
N TYR A 296 -2.66 15.80 1.09
CA TYR A 296 -1.31 16.17 0.71
C TYR A 296 -0.99 15.72 -0.72
N ARG A 297 -1.34 14.48 -1.08
CA ARG A 297 -1.18 13.94 -2.43
C ARG A 297 -1.95 14.76 -3.47
N LYS A 298 -3.17 15.18 -3.15
CA LYS A 298 -3.95 16.12 -3.98
C LYS A 298 -3.21 17.44 -4.17
N THR A 299 -2.67 18.02 -3.11
CA THR A 299 -1.95 19.30 -3.16
C THR A 299 -0.69 19.20 -4.02
N LEU A 300 0.05 18.09 -3.92
CA LEU A 300 1.19 17.79 -4.78
C LEU A 300 0.81 17.83 -6.27
N ILE A 301 -0.29 17.18 -6.63
CA ILE A 301 -0.77 17.14 -8.03
C ILE A 301 -1.29 18.52 -8.48
N LEU A 302 -1.91 19.28 -7.58
CA LEU A 302 -2.36 20.65 -7.88
C LEU A 302 -1.19 21.55 -8.28
N ASN A 303 -0.06 21.41 -7.58
CA ASN A 303 1.15 22.16 -7.92
C ASN A 303 1.70 21.75 -9.29
N ILE A 304 1.74 20.45 -9.59
CA ILE A 304 2.14 19.95 -10.92
C ILE A 304 1.21 20.48 -12.02
N LEU A 305 -0.11 20.51 -11.77
CA LEU A 305 -1.06 21.05 -12.75
C LEU A 305 -0.83 22.54 -13.02
N ARG A 306 -0.46 23.32 -12.00
CA ARG A 306 -0.11 24.74 -12.15
C ARG A 306 1.18 24.92 -12.96
N GLU A 307 2.15 24.03 -12.85
CA GLU A 307 3.35 24.05 -13.70
C GLU A 307 3.02 23.90 -15.19
N PHE A 308 1.95 23.15 -15.55
CA PHE A 308 1.46 23.05 -16.94
C PHE A 308 0.63 24.27 -17.41
N GLN A 309 0.41 25.25 -16.56
CA GLN A 309 -0.33 26.49 -16.86
C GLN A 309 0.57 27.72 -16.91
N ALA A 310 1.79 27.62 -16.38
CA ALA A 310 2.85 28.62 -16.48
C ALA A 310 3.60 28.44 -17.81
#